data_AF-A0A177QQ28-F1
#
_entry.id   AF-A0A177QQ28-F1
#
_cell.length_a   1.000
_cell.length_b   1.000
_cell.length_c   1.000
_cell.angle_alpha   90.00
_cell.angle_beta   90.00
_cell.angle_gamma   90.00
#
_symmetry.space_group_name_H-M   'P 1'
#
loop_
_entity.id
_entity.type
_entity.pdbx_description
1 polymer ?
#
loop_
_entity_poly.entity_id
_entity_poly.type
_entity_poly.pdbx_seq_one_letter_code
_entity_poly.pdbx_strand_id
1 'polypeptide(L)'
;MLTAGRQVIVWLSDEGVRLFLGLERPSEEKSRWAFIGKVGDEGLSELGLWLVIERIEEREMGIEAKVKTTWSVSPQTCLIRVDFIIAAQLFNSYPKEAIGFKENPLEGLLAGVAPLLSSAAPA
;
A
#
# COMPACT_ATOMS: atom_id res chain seq x y z
N MET A 1 15.88 -1.55 1.78
CA MET A 1 15.35 -2.42 2.85
C MET A 1 14.16 -1.76 3.52
N LEU A 2 13.02 -2.46 3.57
CA LEU A 2 11.85 -2.12 4.39
C LEU A 2 12.23 -2.34 5.85
N THR A 3 12.75 -1.30 6.51
CA THR A 3 13.11 -1.37 7.93
C THR A 3 11.86 -1.16 8.78
N ALA A 4 11.76 -1.89 9.89
CA ALA A 4 10.69 -1.77 10.88
C ALA A 4 10.39 -0.31 11.25
N GLY A 5 9.12 -0.03 11.53
CA GLY A 5 8.62 1.27 11.98
C GLY A 5 8.45 2.33 10.89
N ARG A 6 8.90 2.09 9.65
CA ARG A 6 8.64 3.02 8.53
C ARG A 6 7.17 3.01 8.14
N GLN A 7 6.63 4.19 7.87
CA GLN A 7 5.29 4.30 7.30
C GLN A 7 5.30 3.73 5.89
N VAL A 8 4.29 2.94 5.57
CA VAL A 8 4.15 2.30 4.27
C VAL A 8 2.68 2.33 3.82
N ILE A 9 2.51 2.41 2.51
CA ILE A 9 1.26 2.07 1.84
C ILE A 9 1.52 0.86 0.97
N VAL A 10 0.77 -0.20 1.23
CA VAL A 10 0.81 -1.43 0.45
C VAL A 10 -0.45 -1.47 -0.41
N TRP A 11 -0.25 -1.47 -1.72
CA TRP A 11 -1.31 -1.58 -2.69
C TRP A 11 -1.55 -3.05 -2.99
N LEU A 12 -2.77 -3.52 -2.73
CA LEU A 12 -3.12 -4.92 -2.90
C LEU A 12 -4.06 -5.14 -4.07
N SER A 13 -3.93 -6.32 -4.67
CA SER A 13 -4.92 -6.85 -5.62
C SER A 13 -6.28 -6.97 -4.97
N ASP A 14 -7.34 -6.69 -5.75
CA ASP A 14 -8.72 -6.79 -5.27
C ASP A 14 -9.04 -8.20 -4.74
N GLU A 15 -8.53 -9.25 -5.40
CA GLU A 15 -8.62 -10.63 -4.92
C GLU A 15 -8.03 -10.81 -3.53
N GLY A 16 -6.79 -10.34 -3.31
CA GLY A 16 -6.11 -10.45 -2.03
C GLY A 16 -6.85 -9.73 -0.90
N VAL A 17 -7.43 -8.56 -1.19
CA VAL A 17 -8.15 -7.78 -0.17
C VAL A 17 -9.49 -8.40 0.19
N ARG A 18 -10.22 -8.94 -0.78
CA ARG A 18 -11.48 -9.62 -0.49
C ARG A 18 -11.27 -10.88 0.34
N LEU A 19 -10.23 -11.66 0.02
CA LEU A 19 -9.81 -12.80 0.84
C LEU A 19 -9.44 -12.35 2.27
N PHE A 20 -8.72 -11.24 2.40
CA PHE A 20 -8.32 -10.70 3.70
C PHE A 20 -9.51 -10.21 4.53
N LEU A 21 -10.46 -9.50 3.93
CA LEU A 21 -11.61 -8.88 4.59
C LEU A 21 -12.85 -9.80 4.67
N GLY A 22 -12.81 -10.99 4.05
CA GLY A 22 -13.97 -11.89 3.96
C GLY A 22 -15.12 -11.34 3.12
N LEU A 23 -14.81 -10.54 2.10
CA LEU A 23 -15.81 -9.90 1.22
C LEU A 23 -16.18 -10.83 0.05
N GLU A 24 -17.43 -10.73 -0.41
CA GLU A 24 -17.91 -11.47 -1.58
C GLU A 24 -17.18 -11.06 -2.88
N ARG A 25 -17.22 -11.93 -3.90
CA ARG A 25 -16.61 -11.66 -5.21
C ARG A 25 -17.25 -10.43 -5.88
N PRO A 26 -16.47 -9.61 -6.59
CA PRO A 26 -16.94 -8.32 -7.10
C PRO A 26 -18.06 -8.50 -8.12
N SER A 27 -19.04 -7.60 -8.06
CA SER A 27 -20.13 -7.48 -9.04
C SER A 27 -19.76 -6.55 -10.21
N GLU A 28 -18.54 -6.64 -10.74
CA GLU A 28 -17.97 -5.89 -11.89
C GLU A 28 -17.16 -4.61 -11.58
N GLU A 29 -17.35 -3.93 -10.44
CA GLU A 29 -16.55 -2.74 -10.11
C GLU A 29 -15.12 -3.09 -9.65
N LYS A 30 -14.11 -2.54 -10.34
CA LYS A 30 -12.70 -2.65 -9.95
C LYS A 30 -12.35 -1.54 -8.94
N SER A 31 -11.92 -1.91 -7.75
CA SER A 31 -11.43 -0.98 -6.72
C SER A 31 -9.90 -1.04 -6.59
N ARG A 32 -9.29 0.07 -6.16
CA ARG A 32 -7.88 0.10 -5.69
C ARG A 32 -7.87 0.05 -4.17
N TRP A 33 -6.94 -0.71 -3.61
CA TRP A 33 -6.89 -0.90 -2.18
C TRP A 33 -5.55 -0.48 -1.61
N ALA A 34 -5.58 0.40 -0.63
CA ALA A 34 -4.40 0.92 0.06
C ALA A 34 -4.42 0.45 1.53
N PHE A 35 -3.45 -0.39 1.89
CA PHE A 35 -3.21 -0.81 3.27
C PHE A 35 -2.19 0.13 3.86
N ILE A 36 -2.62 0.93 4.83
CA ILE A 36 -1.84 2.03 5.38
C ILE A 36 -1.42 1.65 6.79
N GLY A 37 -0.12 1.75 7.05
CA GLY A 37 0.40 1.45 8.38
C GLY A 37 1.91 1.50 8.43
N LYS A 38 2.49 0.68 9.31
CA LYS A 38 3.93 0.63 9.54
C LYS A 38 4.48 -0.76 9.28
N VAL A 39 5.67 -0.81 8.69
CA VAL A 39 6.42 -2.07 8.56
C VAL A 39 6.65 -2.66 9.96
N GLY A 40 6.21 -3.90 10.17
CA GLY A 40 6.39 -4.62 11.43
C GLY A 40 7.85 -5.00 11.67
N ASP A 41 8.15 -5.49 12.87
CA ASP A 41 9.52 -5.76 13.32
C ASP A 41 10.24 -6.79 12.45
N GLU A 42 9.50 -7.80 11.97
CA GLU A 42 10.02 -8.84 11.07
C GLU A 42 10.18 -8.38 9.61
N GLY A 43 9.67 -7.19 9.25
CA GLY A 43 9.87 -6.58 7.94
C GLY A 43 9.38 -7.41 6.75
N LEU A 44 10.16 -7.42 5.67
CA LEU A 44 9.89 -8.19 4.46
C LEU A 44 10.59 -9.56 4.54
N SER A 45 9.81 -10.61 4.28
CA SER A 45 10.27 -11.99 4.12
C SER A 45 9.95 -12.51 2.72
N GLU A 46 10.37 -13.73 2.40
CA GLU A 46 10.02 -14.42 1.15
C GLU A 46 8.51 -14.66 1.02
N LEU A 47 7.79 -14.81 2.15
CA LEU A 47 6.36 -15.06 2.16
C LEU A 47 5.52 -13.78 2.05
N GLY A 48 6.07 -12.64 2.48
CA GLY A 48 5.32 -11.39 2.55
C GLY A 48 5.92 -10.32 3.45
N LEU A 49 5.15 -9.24 3.61
CA LEU A 49 5.48 -8.08 4.42
C LEU A 49 4.67 -8.08 5.71
N TRP A 50 5.35 -8.09 6.85
CA TRP A 50 4.69 -7.83 8.13
C TRP A 50 4.28 -6.36 8.23
N LEU A 51 3.00 -6.14 8.50
CA LEU A 51 2.39 -4.82 8.53
C LEU A 51 1.59 -4.66 9.82
N VAL A 52 1.81 -3.55 10.51
CA VAL A 52 0.91 -3.04 11.54
C VAL A 52 -0.06 -2.09 10.86
N ILE A 53 -1.26 -2.56 10.56
CA ILE A 53 -2.30 -1.84 9.83
C ILE A 53 -2.94 -0.79 10.73
N GLU A 54 -2.89 0.46 10.29
CA GLU A 54 -3.62 1.56 10.92
C GLU A 54 -5.03 1.69 10.31
N ARG A 55 -5.14 1.56 8.99
CA ARG A 55 -6.41 1.50 8.25
C ARG A 55 -6.23 0.93 6.85
N ILE A 56 -7.34 0.56 6.25
CA ILE A 56 -7.41 0.15 4.84
C ILE A 56 -8.35 1.10 4.12
N GLU A 57 -7.96 1.59 2.96
CA GLU A 57 -8.78 2.45 2.12
C GLU A 57 -9.14 1.73 0.83
N GLU A 58 -10.44 1.62 0.56
CA GLU A 58 -10.98 1.32 -0.76
C GLU A 58 -11.07 2.64 -1.54
N ARG A 59 -10.53 2.64 -2.76
CA ARG A 59 -10.48 3.82 -3.61
C ARG A 59 -11.03 3.53 -4.99
N GLU A 60 -11.76 4.49 -5.53
CA GLU A 60 -12.30 4.40 -6.89
C GLU A 60 -11.17 4.39 -7.92
N MET A 61 -11.35 3.62 -8.99
CA MET A 61 -10.50 3.67 -10.16
C MET A 61 -10.83 4.92 -10.98
N GLY A 62 -9.98 5.94 -10.93
CA GLY A 62 -10.16 7.19 -11.67
C GLY A 62 -8.94 8.11 -11.59
N ILE A 63 -9.03 9.28 -12.24
CA ILE A 63 -7.96 10.31 -12.26
C ILE A 63 -7.74 10.85 -10.84
N GLU A 64 -8.81 10.99 -10.06
CA GLU A 64 -8.76 11.32 -8.65
C GLU A 64 -8.93 10.03 -7.85
N ALA A 65 -7.88 9.61 -7.13
CA ALA A 65 -7.91 8.41 -6.28
C ALA A 65 -8.74 8.64 -5.00
N LYS A 66 -10.03 8.95 -5.16
CA LYS A 66 -10.95 9.27 -4.08
C LYS A 66 -11.18 8.04 -3.21
N VAL A 67 -11.14 8.24 -1.89
CA VAL A 67 -11.47 7.20 -0.91
C VAL A 67 -12.98 6.97 -0.92
N LYS A 68 -13.39 5.75 -1.30
CA LYS A 68 -14.77 5.28 -1.28
C LYS A 68 -15.17 4.84 0.12
N THR A 69 -14.30 4.08 0.78
CA THR A 69 -14.58 3.51 2.11
C THR A 69 -13.28 3.29 2.87
N THR A 70 -13.33 3.47 4.20
CA THR A 70 -12.22 3.19 5.10
C THR A 70 -12.59 2.07 6.05
N TRP A 71 -11.69 1.10 6.21
CA TRP A 71 -11.85 -0.06 7.08
C TRP A 71 -10.80 -0.04 8.19
N SER A 72 -11.21 -0.56 9.34
CA SER A 72 -10.34 -0.87 10.48
C SER A 72 -10.38 -2.37 10.74
N VAL A 73 -9.26 -2.95 11.15
CA VAL A 73 -9.14 -4.40 11.37
C VAL A 73 -8.55 -4.71 12.74
N SER A 74 -8.94 -5.87 13.29
CA SER A 74 -8.40 -6.41 14.53
C SER A 74 -8.22 -7.93 14.36
N PRO A 75 -7.02 -8.49 14.61
CA PRO A 75 -5.80 -7.80 15.04
C PRO A 75 -5.22 -6.88 13.95
N GLN A 76 -4.53 -5.82 14.36
CA GLN A 76 -3.90 -4.86 13.43
C GLN A 76 -2.61 -5.38 12.80
N THR A 77 -1.93 -6.34 13.43
CA THR A 77 -0.67 -6.89 12.93
C THR A 77 -0.94 -8.14 12.10
N CYS A 78 -0.48 -8.17 10.85
CA CYS A 78 -0.62 -9.32 9.98
C CYS A 78 0.50 -9.41 8.93
N LEU A 79 0.72 -10.62 8.42
CA LEU A 79 1.59 -10.86 7.28
C LEU A 79 0.78 -10.69 5.98
N ILE A 80 1.16 -9.71 5.17
CA ILE A 80 0.60 -9.49 3.84
C ILE A 80 1.41 -10.28 2.83
N ARG A 81 0.78 -11.30 2.21
CA ARG A 81 1.47 -12.17 1.23
C ARG A 81 1.95 -11.39 0.02
N VAL A 82 3.18 -11.68 -0.42
CA VAL A 82 3.81 -10.99 -1.55
C VAL A 82 3.01 -11.13 -2.85
N ASP A 83 2.35 -12.28 -3.05
CA ASP A 83 1.54 -12.58 -4.25
C ASP A 83 0.36 -11.63 -4.45
N PHE A 84 -0.09 -10.97 -3.38
CA PHE A 84 -1.19 -10.00 -3.44
C PHE A 84 -0.71 -8.55 -3.50
N ILE A 85 0.60 -8.30 -3.32
CA ILE A 85 1.17 -6.96 -3.33
C ILE A 85 1.42 -6.51 -4.77
N ILE A 86 0.71 -5.47 -5.19
CA ILE A 86 0.94 -4.79 -6.47
C ILE A 86 2.10 -3.80 -6.34
N ALA A 87 2.10 -3.01 -5.27
CA ALA A 87 3.15 -2.01 -5.03
C ALA A 87 3.25 -1.69 -3.54
N ALA A 88 4.43 -1.22 -3.10
CA ALA A 88 4.63 -0.69 -1.76
C ALA A 88 5.35 0.66 -1.85
N GLN A 89 4.84 1.66 -1.13
CA GLN A 89 5.39 3.01 -1.10
C GLN A 89 5.78 3.36 0.33
N LEU A 90 7.06 3.68 0.54
CA LEU A 90 7.61 4.05 1.85
C LEU A 90 7.58 5.55 2.05
N PHE A 91 7.31 5.95 3.29
CA PHE A 91 7.30 7.35 3.70
C PHE A 91 8.03 7.53 5.04
N ASN A 92 8.64 8.70 5.21
CA ASN A 92 9.19 9.12 6.51
C ASN A 92 8.07 9.50 7.49
N SER A 93 6.94 9.97 6.97
CA SER A 93 5.70 10.25 7.68
C SER A 93 4.53 10.13 6.69
N TYR A 94 3.33 9.79 7.16
CA TYR A 94 2.17 9.71 6.27
C TYR A 94 1.97 11.08 5.60
N PRO A 95 1.97 11.17 4.26
CA PRO A 95 1.92 12.45 3.59
C PRO A 95 0.54 13.08 3.77
N LYS A 96 0.54 14.41 3.86
CA LYS A 96 -0.68 15.21 4.06
C LYS A 96 -1.53 15.31 2.79
N GLU A 97 -0.94 15.05 1.64
CA GLU A 97 -1.58 15.10 0.32
C GLU A 97 -2.19 13.75 -0.06
N ALA A 98 -3.20 13.76 -0.93
CA ALA A 98 -3.81 12.55 -1.47
C ALA A 98 -2.79 11.77 -2.31
N ILE A 99 -2.52 10.53 -1.91
CA ILE A 99 -1.48 9.70 -2.55
C ILE A 99 -2.10 8.93 -3.71
N GLY A 100 -1.74 9.24 -4.94
CA GLY A 100 -2.14 8.43 -6.10
C GLY A 100 -1.46 7.05 -6.10
N PHE A 101 -2.13 6.07 -6.71
CA PHE A 101 -1.48 4.81 -7.07
C PHE A 101 -0.42 5.08 -8.14
N LYS A 102 0.80 4.55 -7.94
CA LYS A 102 1.88 4.56 -8.95
C LYS A 102 2.30 3.12 -9.18
N GLU A 103 2.14 2.64 -10.41
CA GLU A 103 2.73 1.38 -10.87
C GLU A 103 4.24 1.57 -11.00
N ASN A 104 4.96 1.55 -9.87
CA ASN A 104 6.38 1.31 -9.90
C ASN A 104 6.65 0.05 -9.07
N PRO A 105 6.91 -1.09 -9.75
CA PRO A 105 7.05 -2.39 -9.13
C PRO A 105 8.41 -2.45 -8.45
N LEU A 106 8.46 -2.43 -7.12
CA LEU A 106 9.58 -2.95 -6.30
C LEU A 106 11.02 -2.46 -6.61
N GLU A 107 11.27 -1.57 -7.58
CA GLU A 107 12.63 -1.13 -7.97
C GLU A 107 13.29 -0.32 -6.85
N GLY A 108 12.51 0.45 -6.08
CA GLY A 108 12.98 1.11 -4.86
C GLY A 108 13.10 0.20 -3.64
N LEU A 109 12.66 -1.07 -3.73
CA LEU A 109 12.71 -2.02 -2.62
C LEU A 109 14.07 -2.72 -2.52
N LEU A 110 14.70 -2.97 -3.67
CA LEU A 110 16.01 -3.61 -3.82
C LEU A 110 17.16 -2.61 -4.07
N ALA A 111 16.91 -1.48 -4.71
CA ALA A 111 17.95 -0.48 -4.95
C ALA A 111 17.97 0.58 -3.83
N GLY A 112 19.05 0.61 -3.04
CA GLY A 112 19.33 1.66 -2.07
C GLY A 112 19.68 3.01 -2.69
N VAL A 113 18.86 3.54 -3.60
CA VAL A 113 19.12 4.81 -4.28
C VAL A 113 17.91 5.74 -4.17
N ALA A 114 18.14 6.93 -3.62
CA ALA A 114 17.15 7.98 -3.51
C ALA A 114 16.69 8.45 -4.90
N PRO A 115 15.39 8.69 -5.13
CA PRO A 115 14.97 9.33 -6.36
C PRO A 115 15.36 10.81 -6.30
N LEU A 116 16.21 11.22 -7.24
CA LEU A 116 16.45 12.62 -7.57
C LEU A 116 15.11 13.27 -7.95
N LEU A 117 14.65 14.20 -7.11
CA LEU A 117 13.57 15.12 -7.45
C LEU A 117 14.01 15.98 -8.64
N SER A 118 13.54 15.65 -9.84
CA SER A 118 13.63 16.57 -10.98
C SER A 118 12.64 17.70 -10.77
N SER A 119 13.15 18.80 -10.21
CA SER A 119 12.55 20.12 -10.25
C SER A 119 12.30 20.51 -11.71
N ALA A 120 11.04 20.72 -12.08
CA ALA A 120 10.67 21.54 -13.22
C ALA A 120 9.47 22.40 -12.81
N ALA A 121 9.75 23.65 -12.47
CA ALA A 121 8.81 24.75 -12.38
C ALA A 121 9.00 25.64 -13.63
N PRO A 122 8.07 26.57 -13.94
CA PRO A 122 7.43 26.71 -15.24
C PRO A 122 8.05 27.82 -16.11
N ALA A 123 7.57 27.92 -17.36
CA ALA A 123 7.63 29.12 -18.17
C ALA A 123 6.22 29.47 -18.65
#